data_AF-A0A556QX33-F1
#
_entry.id   AF-A0A556QX33-F1
#
_cell.length_a   1.000
_cell.length_b   1.000
_cell.length_c   1.000
_cell.angle_alpha   90.00
_cell.angle_beta   90.00
_cell.angle_gamma   90.00
#
_symmetry.space_group_name_H-M   'P 1'
#
loop_
_entity.id
_entity.type
_entity.pdbx_description
1 polymer ?
#
loop_
_entity_poly.entity_id
_entity_poly.type
_entity_poly.pdbx_seq_one_letter_code
_entity_poly.pdbx_strand_id
1 'polypeptide(L)'
;MNELDMQKYASLRRHNGPGGFREIFIKEMGKSHVWLLEPSLWEHAIFTSHPSERNQIAALTKKHGNIEDDIAEWVYHTKQKYYV
;
A
#
# COMPACT_ATOMS: atom_id res chain seq x y z
N MET A 1 25.45 -6.71 9.36
CA MET A 1 24.54 -6.59 8.20
C MET A 1 25.25 -5.70 7.20
N ASN A 2 25.50 -6.18 5.98
CA ASN A 2 26.35 -5.55 4.96
C ASN A 2 25.54 -4.54 4.12
N GLU A 3 26.16 -3.51 3.53
CA GLU A 3 25.54 -2.60 2.53
C GLU A 3 24.77 -3.34 1.43
N LEU A 4 25.28 -4.48 0.97
CA LEU A 4 24.63 -5.35 -0.01
C LEU A 4 23.34 -5.99 0.52
N ASP A 5 23.31 -6.34 1.82
CA ASP A 5 22.10 -6.85 2.47
C ASP A 5 21.06 -5.73 2.58
N MET A 6 21.49 -4.52 2.96
CA MET A 6 20.64 -3.34 3.01
C MET A 6 20.07 -2.95 1.64
N GLN A 7 20.83 -3.11 0.56
CA GLN A 7 20.34 -2.90 -0.81
C GLN A 7 19.29 -3.94 -1.22
N LYS A 8 19.44 -5.21 -0.82
CA LYS A 8 18.41 -6.25 -1.05
C LYS A 8 17.13 -5.96 -0.28
N TYR A 9 17.23 -5.50 0.97
CA TYR A 9 16.06 -5.05 1.72
C TYR A 9 15.43 -3.78 1.15
N ALA A 10 16.24 -2.85 0.62
CA ALA A 10 15.74 -1.65 -0.05
C ALA A 10 15.05 -1.95 -1.39
N SER A 11 15.47 -2.99 -2.13
CA SER A 11 14.76 -3.44 -3.34
C SER A 11 13.42 -4.12 -3.04
N LEU A 12 13.28 -4.75 -1.87
CA LEU A 12 12.02 -5.34 -1.40
C LEU A 12 10.98 -4.30 -0.92
N ARG A 13 11.44 -3.08 -0.58
CA ARG A 13 10.58 -1.96 -0.16
C ARG A 13 10.24 -1.01 -1.32
N ARG A 14 10.32 -1.47 -2.56
CA ARG A 14 10.01 -0.60 -3.69
C ARG A 14 8.52 -0.51 -3.89
N HIS A 15 8.06 0.74 -3.90
CA HIS A 15 6.74 1.16 -4.31
C HIS A 15 6.50 0.73 -5.77
N ASN A 16 5.95 -0.48 -5.97
CA ASN A 16 5.74 -1.03 -7.30
C ASN A 16 4.34 -0.66 -7.78
N GLY A 17 4.29 0.40 -8.60
CA GLY A 17 3.11 0.77 -9.37
C GLY A 17 2.05 1.57 -8.60
N PRO A 18 0.96 1.92 -9.29
CA PRO A 18 -0.05 2.84 -8.77
C PRO A 18 -0.83 2.36 -7.53
N GLY A 19 -0.72 1.07 -7.18
CA GLY A 19 -1.45 0.43 -6.07
C GLY A 19 -0.58 -0.11 -4.92
N GLY A 20 0.72 0.23 -4.87
CA GLY A 20 1.58 0.02 -3.69
C GLY A 20 1.53 -1.37 -3.06
N PHE A 21 2.02 -2.40 -3.75
CA PHE A 21 2.06 -3.76 -3.19
C PHE A 21 3.03 -3.90 -2.01
N ARG A 22 2.72 -4.79 -1.06
CA ARG A 22 3.66 -5.22 -0.02
C ARG A 22 4.22 -6.59 -0.39
N GLU A 23 5.49 -6.64 -0.77
CA GLU A 23 6.21 -7.90 -0.98
C GLU A 23 6.66 -8.46 0.38
N ILE A 24 6.25 -9.70 0.70
CA ILE A 24 6.78 -10.45 1.85
C ILE A 24 7.84 -11.43 1.34
N PHE A 25 9.05 -11.28 1.86
CA PHE A 25 10.12 -12.24 1.66
C PHE A 25 10.16 -13.24 2.82
N ILE A 26 9.97 -14.53 2.53
CA ILE A 26 10.07 -15.61 3.51
C ILE A 26 11.26 -16.49 3.14
N LYS A 27 12.19 -16.67 4.07
CA LYS A 27 13.34 -17.57 3.91
C LYS A 27 13.17 -18.76 4.85
N GLU A 28 12.95 -19.94 4.29
CA GLU A 28 12.84 -21.20 5.04
C GLU A 28 13.85 -22.22 4.52
N MET A 29 14.66 -22.78 5.43
CA MET A 29 15.53 -23.95 5.17
C MET A 29 16.36 -23.87 3.87
N GLY A 30 16.91 -22.69 3.57
CA GLY A 30 17.76 -22.46 2.38
C GLY A 30 17.01 -22.10 1.10
N LYS A 31 15.67 -22.04 1.13
CA LYS A 31 14.83 -21.56 0.03
C LYS A 31 14.31 -20.15 0.34
N SER A 32 14.21 -19.35 -0.71
CA SER A 32 13.72 -17.98 -0.67
C SER A 32 12.43 -17.91 -1.46
N HIS A 33 11.34 -17.49 -0.81
CA HIS A 33 10.04 -17.27 -1.45
C HIS A 33 9.69 -15.78 -1.39
N VAL A 34 9.25 -15.24 -2.52
CA VAL A 34 8.67 -13.90 -2.61
C VAL A 34 7.16 -14.09 -2.73
N TRP A 35 6.42 -13.53 -1.78
CA TRP A 35 4.97 -13.50 -1.79
C TRP A 35 4.50 -12.07 -2.03
N LEU A 36 3.61 -11.90 -3.01
CA LEU A 36 2.96 -10.63 -3.26
C LEU A 36 1.67 -10.61 -2.45
N LEU A 37 1.58 -9.71 -1.47
CA LEU A 37 0.29 -9.37 -0.87
C LEU A 37 -0.26 -8.16 -1.60
N GLU A 38 -1.37 -8.39 -2.30
CA GLU A 38 -2.20 -7.34 -2.86
C GLU A 38 -3.33 -7.07 -1.87
N PRO A 39 -3.19 -6.10 -0.95
CA PRO A 39 -4.33 -5.67 -0.15
C PRO A 39 -5.41 -5.13 -1.08
N SER A 40 -6.67 -5.39 -0.77
CA SER A 40 -7.76 -4.71 -1.45
C SER A 40 -7.60 -3.19 -1.26
N LEU A 41 -8.13 -2.38 -2.18
CA LEU A 41 -8.06 -0.92 -2.06
C LEU A 41 -8.68 -0.41 -0.74
N TRP A 42 -9.63 -1.15 -0.18
CA TRP A 42 -10.20 -0.90 1.14
C TRP A 42 -9.17 -1.08 2.26
N GLU A 43 -8.50 -2.22 2.29
CA GLU A 43 -7.43 -2.48 3.26
C GLU A 43 -6.27 -1.51 3.07
N HIS A 44 -5.94 -1.15 1.82
CA HIS A 44 -4.93 -0.14 1.53
C HIS A 44 -5.30 1.22 2.13
N ALA A 45 -6.54 1.68 1.96
CA ALA A 45 -7.00 2.94 2.54
C ALA A 45 -6.89 2.96 4.07
N ILE A 46 -7.16 1.82 4.71
CA ILE A 46 -7.07 1.67 6.17
C ILE A 46 -5.60 1.67 6.64
N PHE A 47 -4.73 0.97 5.92
CA PHE A 47 -3.35 0.70 6.36
C PHE A 47 -2.30 1.61 5.71
N THR A 48 -2.69 2.53 4.83
CA THR A 48 -1.72 3.39 4.13
C THR A 48 -1.00 4.31 5.11
N SER A 49 0.33 4.24 5.05
CA SER A 49 1.20 5.19 5.74
C SER A 49 1.65 6.34 4.82
N HIS A 50 1.18 6.38 3.57
CA HIS A 50 1.64 7.37 2.59
C HIS A 50 1.01 8.74 2.90
N PRO A 51 1.82 9.79 3.19
CA PRO A 51 1.29 11.07 3.66
C PRO A 51 0.26 11.72 2.74
N SER A 52 0.45 11.62 1.42
CA SER A 52 -0.47 12.19 0.44
C SER A 52 -1.85 11.50 0.48
N GLU A 53 -1.86 10.16 0.58
CA GLU A 53 -3.11 9.38 0.63
C GLU A 53 -3.84 9.61 1.95
N ARG A 54 -3.09 9.65 3.06
CA ARG A 54 -3.63 10.00 4.38
C ARG A 54 -4.25 11.39 4.40
N ASN A 55 -3.62 12.37 3.74
CA ASN A 55 -4.17 13.72 3.65
C ASN A 55 -5.46 13.77 2.82
N GLN A 56 -5.55 12.99 1.74
CA GLN A 56 -6.76 12.88 0.93
C GLN A 56 -7.90 12.25 1.74
N ILE A 57 -7.66 11.13 2.40
CA ILE A 57 -8.65 10.45 3.24
C ILE A 57 -9.09 11.38 4.38
N ALA A 58 -8.16 12.03 5.07
CA ALA A 58 -8.49 12.98 6.15
C ALA A 58 -9.28 14.21 5.65
N ALA A 59 -9.10 14.64 4.40
CA ALA A 59 -9.91 15.69 3.80
C ALA A 59 -11.34 15.23 3.53
N LEU A 60 -11.52 13.97 3.10
CA LEU A 60 -12.84 13.35 2.98
C LEU A 60 -13.52 13.23 4.34
N THR A 61 -12.78 12.88 5.40
CA THR A 61 -13.32 12.82 6.77
C THR A 61 -13.89 14.13 7.26
N LYS A 62 -13.32 15.26 6.83
CA LYS A 62 -13.89 16.58 7.14
C LYS A 62 -15.20 16.86 6.40
N LYS A 63 -15.45 16.19 5.27
CA LYS A 63 -16.64 16.35 4.43
C LYS A 63 -17.78 15.46 4.90
N HIS A 64 -17.50 14.18 5.20
CA HIS A 64 -18.54 13.21 5.55
C HIS A 64 -18.72 13.02 7.05
N GLY A 65 -17.67 13.22 7.84
CA GLY A 65 -17.69 12.92 9.28
C GLY A 65 -17.71 11.42 9.61
N ASN A 66 -17.64 10.55 8.59
CA ASN A 66 -17.66 9.10 8.72
C ASN A 66 -16.53 8.48 7.88
N ILE A 67 -15.67 7.72 8.54
CA ILE A 67 -14.51 7.05 7.94
C ILE A 67 -14.89 6.01 6.87
N GLU A 68 -16.05 5.37 6.97
CA GLU A 68 -16.50 4.38 5.99
C GLU A 68 -16.82 5.03 4.64
N ASP A 69 -17.53 6.16 4.66
CA ASP A 69 -17.87 6.94 3.47
C ASP A 69 -16.62 7.57 2.84
N ASP A 70 -15.66 7.99 3.66
CA ASP A 70 -14.37 8.51 3.21
C ASP A 70 -13.57 7.46 2.45
N ILE A 71 -13.47 6.25 3.02
CA ILE A 71 -12.76 5.15 2.40
C ILE A 71 -13.47 4.74 1.10
N ALA A 72 -14.80 4.69 1.08
CA ALA A 72 -15.57 4.38 -0.11
C ALA A 72 -15.30 5.39 -1.25
N GLU A 73 -15.34 6.69 -0.97
CA GLU A 73 -15.06 7.75 -1.95
C GLU A 73 -13.60 7.70 -2.42
N TRP A 74 -12.65 7.49 -1.50
CA TRP A 74 -11.24 7.35 -1.85
C TRP A 74 -10.99 6.13 -2.76
N VAL A 75 -11.58 4.97 -2.44
CA VAL A 75 -11.48 3.74 -3.25
C VAL A 75 -12.08 3.96 -4.64
N TYR A 76 -13.23 4.63 -4.73
CA TYR A 76 -13.88 4.94 -6.01
C TYR A 76 -12.97 5.79 -6.91
N HIS A 77 -12.42 6.88 -6.39
CA HIS A 77 -11.49 7.73 -7.15
C HIS A 77 -10.20 7.02 -7.52
N THR A 78 -9.68 6.19 -6.61
CA THR A 78 -8.45 5.42 -6.84
C THR A 78 -8.65 4.37 -7.93
N LYS A 79 -9.80 3.68 -7.95
CA LYS A 79 -10.15 2.76 -9.05
C LYS A 79 -10.22 3.48 -10.40
N GLN A 80 -10.87 4.65 -10.46
CA GLN A 80 -10.96 5.42 -11.71
C GLN A 80 -9.60 5.88 -12.23
N LYS A 81 -8.65 6.20 -11.35
CA LYS A 81 -7.32 6.65 -11.75
C LYS A 81 -6.47 5.54 -12.38
N TYR A 82 -6.74 4.27 -12.06
CA TYR A 82 -5.84 3.15 -12.39
C TYR A 82 -6.46 2.09 -13.29
N TYR A 83 -7.77 2.10 -13.48
CA TYR A 83 -8.50 1.11 -14.28
C TYR A 83 -9.37 1.74 -15.39
N VAL A 84 -9.04 2.97 -15.81
CA VAL A 84 -9.61 3.65 -16.99
C VAL A 84 -8.54 3.75 -18.08
#